data_AF-A0A7X3I5E9-F1
#
_entry.id   AF-A0A7X3I5E9-F1
#
_cell.length_a   1.000
_cell.length_b   1.000
_cell.length_c   1.000
_cell.angle_alpha   90.00
_cell.angle_beta   90.00
_cell.angle_gamma   90.00
#
_symmetry.space_group_name_H-M   'P 1'
#
loop_
_entity.id
_entity.type
_entity.pdbx_description
1 polymer ?
#
loop_
_entity_poly.entity_id
_entity_poly.type
_entity_poly.pdbx_seq_one_letter_code
_entity_poly.pdbx_strand_id
1 'polypeptide(L)'
;MVLARAYQFRQDDPRSDLRDLDRVALTAAVVSDDGDALPPGTEGTIVSVYRDGEAYVVEFPTPLGALATVRPGDLKLIERAPM
;
A
#
# COMPACT_ATOMS: atom_id res chain seq x y z
N MET A 1 23.98 -11.12 -15.70
CA MET A 1 22.55 -11.02 -15.37
C MET A 1 22.28 -9.57 -14.97
N VAL A 2 21.44 -8.85 -15.72
CA VAL A 2 21.26 -7.40 -15.59
C VAL A 2 20.11 -7.12 -14.61
N LEU A 3 20.44 -6.76 -13.37
CA LEU A 3 19.51 -6.21 -12.39
C LEU A 3 19.35 -4.70 -12.62
N ALA A 4 18.58 -4.30 -13.63
CA ALA A 4 18.25 -2.88 -13.81
C ALA A 4 17.04 -2.70 -14.74
N ARG A 5 15.80 -2.93 -14.26
CA ARG A 5 14.62 -2.53 -15.05
C ARG A 5 13.30 -2.38 -14.30
N ALA A 6 13.30 -1.83 -13.09
CA ALA A 6 12.03 -1.43 -12.44
C ALA A 6 12.02 0.02 -11.95
N TYR A 7 13.03 0.82 -12.28
CA TYR A 7 12.99 2.28 -12.07
C TYR A 7 12.45 2.96 -13.34
N GLN A 8 11.30 2.52 -13.83
CA GLN A 8 10.52 3.32 -14.76
C GLN A 8 9.48 4.06 -13.94
N PHE A 9 9.91 5.25 -13.52
CA PHE A 9 9.09 6.41 -13.24
C PHE A 9 7.70 6.30 -13.89
N ARG A 10 6.69 5.90 -13.11
CA ARG A 10 5.28 6.15 -13.43
C ARG A 10 4.96 7.50 -12.81
N GLN A 11 5.37 8.55 -13.50
CA GLN A 11 5.22 9.94 -13.11
C GLN A 11 3.77 10.45 -13.21
N ASP A 12 2.83 9.56 -13.55
CA ASP A 12 1.43 9.84 -13.85
C ASP A 12 0.43 9.18 -12.89
N ASP A 13 0.87 8.54 -11.80
CA ASP A 13 -0.11 8.18 -10.76
C ASP A 13 -0.60 9.50 -10.13
N PRO A 14 -1.89 9.87 -10.29
CA PRO A 14 -2.42 11.06 -9.63
C PRO A 14 -2.09 10.96 -8.15
N ARG A 15 -1.64 12.06 -7.53
CA ARG A 15 -1.38 12.09 -6.09
C ARG A 15 -2.58 11.48 -5.38
N SER A 16 -2.34 10.35 -4.73
CA SER A 16 -3.38 9.57 -4.08
C SER A 16 -3.96 10.40 -2.94
N ASP A 17 -5.29 10.50 -2.89
CA ASP A 17 -6.03 11.20 -1.83
C ASP A 17 -6.25 10.33 -0.58
N LEU A 18 -5.60 9.16 -0.52
CA LEU A 18 -5.63 8.25 0.62
C LEU A 18 -5.02 8.94 1.85
N ARG A 19 -5.61 8.66 3.02
CA ARG A 19 -5.23 9.23 4.31
C ARG A 19 -5.19 8.18 5.41
N ASP A 20 -4.68 8.56 6.56
CA ASP A 20 -4.69 7.71 7.75
C ASP A 20 -6.11 7.21 8.04
N LEU A 21 -6.18 5.95 8.47
CA LEU A 21 -7.37 5.18 8.81
C LEU A 21 -8.30 4.82 7.65
N ASP A 22 -7.93 5.16 6.41
CA ASP A 22 -8.66 4.63 5.25
C ASP A 22 -8.47 3.11 5.18
N ARG A 23 -9.57 2.41 4.86
CA ARG A 23 -9.54 0.99 4.55
C ARG A 23 -9.27 0.83 3.07
N VAL A 24 -8.29 0.00 2.75
CA VAL A 24 -7.79 -0.21 1.39
C VAL A 24 -7.66 -1.69 1.08
N ALA A 25 -7.59 -2.01 -0.21
CA ALA A 25 -7.21 -3.33 -0.69
C ALA A 25 -5.99 -3.24 -1.59
N LEU A 26 -5.12 -4.25 -1.52
CA LEU A 26 -4.00 -4.40 -2.43
C LEU A 26 -4.49 -4.66 -3.87
N THR A 27 -3.90 -4.01 -4.86
CA THR A 27 -4.14 -4.32 -6.29
C THR A 27 -3.05 -5.21 -6.89
N ALA A 28 -1.91 -5.34 -6.20
CA ALA A 28 -0.78 -6.19 -6.55
C ALA A 28 -0.29 -6.99 -5.33
N ALA A 29 0.48 -8.04 -5.55
CA ALA A 29 1.10 -8.79 -4.45
C ALA A 29 2.16 -7.94 -3.75
N VAL A 30 2.14 -7.91 -2.43
CA VAL A 30 3.08 -7.17 -1.57
C VAL A 30 3.73 -8.14 -0.58
N VAL A 31 4.94 -7.83 -0.13
CA VAL A 31 5.59 -8.54 0.96
C VAL A 31 5.53 -7.65 2.21
N SER A 32 5.07 -8.21 3.33
CA SER A 32 5.04 -7.50 4.62
C SER A 32 6.46 -7.24 5.11
N ASP A 33 6.59 -6.34 6.09
CA ASP A 33 7.86 -6.03 6.75
C ASP A 33 8.45 -7.27 7.47
N ASP A 34 7.59 -8.24 7.82
CA ASP A 34 7.97 -9.53 8.41
C ASP A 34 8.29 -10.62 7.35
N GLY A 35 8.10 -10.32 6.06
CA GLY A 35 8.43 -11.22 4.96
C GLY A 35 7.27 -12.09 4.45
N ASP A 36 6.04 -11.89 4.92
CA ASP A 36 4.87 -12.63 4.47
C ASP A 36 4.36 -12.11 3.12
N ALA A 37 3.96 -13.03 2.23
CA ALA A 37 3.34 -12.66 0.97
C ALA A 37 1.85 -12.34 1.16
N LEU A 38 1.47 -11.11 0.81
CA LEU A 38 0.10 -10.61 0.82
C LEU A 38 -0.45 -10.57 -0.62
N PRO A 39 -1.46 -11.39 -0.97
CA PRO A 39 -2.00 -11.41 -2.33
C PRO A 39 -2.83 -10.15 -2.65
N PRO A 40 -3.05 -9.85 -3.94
CA PRO A 40 -4.03 -8.85 -4.36
C PRO A 40 -5.41 -9.12 -3.75
N GLY A 41 -6.14 -8.06 -3.42
CA GLY A 41 -7.44 -8.12 -2.75
C GLY A 41 -7.36 -8.21 -1.23
N THR A 42 -6.17 -8.41 -0.65
CA THR A 42 -5.99 -8.35 0.81
C THR A 42 -6.33 -6.95 1.30
N GLU A 43 -7.25 -6.87 2.25
CA GLU A 43 -7.70 -5.60 2.84
C GLU A 43 -6.88 -5.26 4.09
N GLY A 44 -6.58 -3.97 4.25
CA GLY A 44 -5.90 -3.43 5.41
C GLY A 44 -6.31 -1.98 5.68
N THR A 45 -5.73 -1.41 6.73
CA THR A 45 -5.97 -0.03 7.17
C THR A 45 -4.69 0.77 7.05
N ILE A 46 -4.75 1.96 6.46
CA ILE A 46 -3.61 2.88 6.45
C ILE A 46 -3.37 3.37 7.88
N VAL A 47 -2.17 3.17 8.40
CA VAL A 47 -1.76 3.64 9.73
C VAL A 47 -0.73 4.77 9.68
N SER A 48 -0.12 5.02 8.51
CA SER A 48 0.73 6.18 8.30
C SER A 48 0.84 6.56 6.82
N VAL A 49 0.78 7.87 6.52
CA VAL A 49 1.09 8.44 5.20
C VAL A 49 2.52 8.99 5.17
N TYR A 50 3.32 8.56 4.18
CA TYR A 50 4.68 9.04 3.99
C TYR A 50 4.75 10.12 2.89
N ARG A 51 5.39 11.26 3.20
CA ARG A 51 5.69 12.37 2.27
C ARG A 51 4.54 12.70 1.31
N ASP A 52 3.41 13.12 1.87
CA ASP A 52 2.22 13.53 1.11
C ASP A 52 1.72 12.48 0.10
N GLY A 53 1.83 11.19 0.45
CA GLY A 53 1.32 10.07 -0.34
C GLY A 53 2.32 9.41 -1.28
N GLU A 54 3.64 9.62 -1.09
CA GLU A 54 4.68 8.85 -1.80
C GLU A 54 4.60 7.36 -1.47
N ALA A 55 4.22 7.02 -0.23
CA ALA A 55 3.93 5.66 0.23
C ALA A 55 2.99 5.66 1.44
N TYR A 56 2.45 4.49 1.75
CA TYR A 56 1.52 4.26 2.85
C TYR A 56 1.96 3.04 3.66
N VAL A 57 1.97 3.16 4.98
CA VAL A 57 2.08 1.99 5.86
C VAL A 57 0.67 1.46 6.09
N VAL A 58 0.45 0.19 5.74
CA VAL A 58 -0.84 -0.48 5.87
C VAL A 58 -0.71 -1.62 6.87
N GLU A 59 -1.61 -1.66 7.85
CA GLU A 59 -1.77 -2.79 8.77
C GLU A 59 -2.83 -3.76 8.24
N PHE A 60 -2.49 -5.05 8.24
CA PHE A 60 -3.34 -6.12 7.78
C PHE A 60 -3.80 -7.00 8.96
N PRO A 61 -5.05 -7.46 8.97
CA PRO A 61 -5.57 -8.34 10.02
C PRO A 61 -5.10 -9.79 9.88
N THR A 62 -4.64 -10.20 8.69
CA THR A 62 -4.14 -11.55 8.41
C THR A 62 -2.96 -11.48 7.43
N PRO A 63 -1.75 -11.93 7.82
CA PRO A 63 -1.35 -12.32 9.18
C PRO A 63 -1.60 -11.21 10.19
N LEU A 64 -1.86 -11.57 11.46
CA LEU A 64 -2.32 -10.62 12.47
C LEU A 64 -1.28 -9.54 12.73
N GLY A 65 -1.64 -8.29 12.47
CA GLY A 65 -0.80 -7.12 12.72
C GLY A 65 0.35 -6.96 11.71
N ALA A 66 0.30 -7.68 10.57
CA ALA A 66 1.30 -7.54 9.54
C ALA A 66 1.28 -6.10 8.98
N LEU A 67 2.46 -5.49 8.89
CA LEU A 67 2.64 -4.17 8.30
C LEU A 67 3.30 -4.29 6.93
N ALA A 68 2.94 -3.41 6.00
CA ALA A 68 3.69 -3.25 4.76
C ALA A 68 3.73 -1.79 4.33
N THR A 69 4.86 -1.36 3.79
CA THR A 69 4.97 -0.09 3.07
C THR A 69 4.57 -0.28 1.61
N VAL A 70 3.47 0.34 1.20
CA VAL A 70 2.82 0.16 -0.10
C VAL A 70 2.80 1.46 -0.90
N ARG A 71 2.98 1.37 -2.22
CA ARG A 71 2.88 2.52 -3.12
C ARG A 71 1.42 2.86 -3.42
N PRO A 72 1.10 4.14 -3.74
CA PRO A 72 -0.27 4.56 -4.08
C PRO A 72 -0.92 3.70 -5.17
N GLY A 73 -0.22 3.41 -6.26
CA GLY A 73 -0.77 2.64 -7.39
C GLY A 73 -1.10 1.17 -7.07
N ASP A 74 -0.59 0.66 -5.94
CA ASP A 74 -0.84 -0.71 -5.48
C ASP A 74 -1.99 -0.78 -4.45
N LEU A 75 -2.68 0.34 -4.20
CA LEU A 75 -3.81 0.44 -3.28
C LEU A 75 -5.09 0.88 -3.99
N LYS A 76 -6.20 0.33 -3.52
CA LYS A 76 -7.55 0.78 -3.86
C LYS A 76 -8.29 1.12 -2.58
N LEU A 77 -8.88 2.31 -2.52
CA LEU A 77 -9.80 2.68 -1.43
C LEU A 77 -11.02 1.73 -1.41
N ILE A 78 -11.29 1.17 -0.24
CA ILE A 78 -12.51 0.41 0.06
C ILE A 78 -13.48 1.27 0.87
N GLU A 79 -12.97 1.92 1.91
CA GLU A 79 -13.76 2.76 2.80
C GLU A 79 -12.93 3.95 3.27
N ARG A 80 -13.53 5.14 3.18
CA ARG A 80 -12.90 6.37 3.66
C ARG A 80 -13.07 6.47 5.16
N ALA A 81 -11.99 6.82 5.88
CA ALA A 81 -12.08 7.13 7.30
C ALA A 81 -13.17 8.20 7.54
N PRO A 82 -14.00 8.10 8.60
CA PRO A 82 -14.92 9.16 8.96
C PRO A 82 -14.16 10.46 9.26
N MET A 83 -14.79 11.60 8.99
CA MET A 83 -14.28 12.94 9.30
C MET A 83 -14.27 13.20 10.80
#